data_AF-A0A952KC42-F1
#
_entry.id   AF-A0A952KC42-F1
#
_cell.length_a   1.000
_cell.length_b   1.000
_cell.length_c   1.000
_cell.angle_alpha   90.00
_cell.angle_beta   90.00
_cell.angle_gamma   90.00
#
_symmetry.space_group_name_H-M   'P 1'
#
loop_
_entity.id
_entity.type
_entity.pdbx_description
1 polymer ?
#
loop_
_entity_poly.entity_id
_entity_poly.type
_entity_poly.pdbx_seq_one_letter_code
_entity_poly.pdbx_strand_id
1 'polypeptide(L)'
;ALATPGYLGAETWRSPDGARNNATYFWDNLEALRTFSAHPKHLEAKRQYTEWYKGFHIVISQVLRSYGDGTIAHITPNERNRSQGVPA
;
A
#
# COMPACT_ATOMS: atom_id res chain seq x y z
N ALA A 1 12.94 1.30 12.13
CA ALA A 1 12.73 -0.16 11.99
C ALA A 1 13.16 -0.54 10.58
N LEU A 2 13.96 -1.60 10.42
CA LEU A 2 14.24 -2.10 9.07
C LEU A 2 12.93 -2.61 8.46
N ALA A 3 12.70 -2.28 7.19
CA ALA A 3 11.56 -2.79 6.46
C ALA A 3 11.62 -4.32 6.41
N THR A 4 10.47 -4.99 6.51
CA THR A 4 10.40 -6.45 6.32
C THR A 4 10.77 -6.78 4.87
N PRO A 5 11.41 -7.94 4.61
CA PRO A 5 11.63 -8.41 3.23
C PRO A 5 10.34 -8.32 2.40
N GLY A 6 10.48 -7.90 1.14
CA GLY A 6 9.37 -7.72 0.19
C GLY A 6 8.60 -6.40 0.34
N TYR A 7 8.90 -5.54 1.31
CA TYR A 7 8.31 -4.19 1.38
C TYR A 7 8.83 -3.31 0.23
N LEU A 8 7.90 -2.66 -0.48
CA LEU A 8 8.21 -1.82 -1.64
C LEU A 8 8.14 -0.32 -1.34
N GLY A 9 7.34 0.09 -0.36
CA GLY A 9 7.15 1.50 -0.02
C GLY A 9 5.78 1.79 0.57
N ALA A 10 5.51 3.07 0.83
CA ALA A 10 4.22 3.52 1.28
C ALA A 10 3.91 4.92 0.74
N GLU A 11 2.62 5.19 0.62
CA GLU A 11 2.08 6.49 0.27
C GLU A 11 1.03 6.89 1.30
N THR A 12 0.86 8.19 1.49
CA THR A 12 -0.14 8.72 2.41
C THR A 12 -0.99 9.75 1.70
N TRP A 13 -2.29 9.65 1.93
CA TRP A 13 -3.27 10.66 1.55
C TRP A 13 -3.97 11.17 2.80
N ARG A 14 -4.31 12.46 2.81
CA ARG A 14 -5.08 13.10 3.88
C ARG A 14 -6.36 13.70 3.31
N SER A 15 -7.46 13.56 4.03
CA SER A 15 -8.72 14.18 3.63
C SER A 15 -8.61 15.72 3.63
N PRO A 16 -9.39 16.42 2.78
CA PRO A 16 -9.35 17.88 2.72
C PRO A 16 -9.66 18.56 4.07
N ASP A 17 -10.55 17.97 4.87
CA ASP A 17 -10.89 18.43 6.23
C ASP A 17 -9.82 18.06 7.29
N GLY A 18 -8.79 17.32 6.89
CA GLY A 18 -7.69 16.88 7.74
C GLY A 18 -8.05 15.79 8.76
N ALA A 19 -9.29 15.29 8.78
CA ALA A 19 -9.81 14.37 9.79
C ALA A 19 -9.43 12.89 9.55
N ARG A 20 -9.07 12.53 8.32
CA ARG A 20 -8.73 11.15 7.93
C ARG A 20 -7.36 11.11 7.27
N ASN A 21 -6.61 10.07 7.59
CA ASN A 21 -5.39 9.70 6.91
C ASN A 21 -5.58 8.30 6.31
N ASN A 22 -5.10 8.12 5.09
CA ASN A 22 -4.99 6.80 4.46
C ASN A 22 -3.51 6.54 4.18
N ALA A 23 -2.94 5.55 4.85
CA ALA A 23 -1.60 5.07 4.57
C ALA A 23 -1.71 3.76 3.79
N THR A 24 -1.22 3.76 2.56
CA THR A 24 -1.16 2.57 1.70
C THR A 24 0.27 2.06 1.69
N TYR A 25 0.46 0.82 2.09
CA TYR A 25 1.77 0.16 2.14
C TYR A 25 1.80 -0.96 1.09
N PHE A 26 2.93 -1.10 0.41
CA PHE A 26 3.07 -2.02 -0.71
C PHE A 26 4.08 -3.12 -0.37
N TRP A 27 3.73 -4.34 -0.75
CA TRP A 27 4.63 -5.50 -0.74
C TRP A 27 4.62 -6.16 -2.11
N ASP A 28 5.73 -6.80 -2.46
CA ASP A 28 5.90 -7.55 -3.71
C ASP A 28 5.00 -8.80 -3.79
N ASN A 29 4.66 -9.39 -2.64
CA ASN A 29 3.81 -10.56 -2.55
C ASN A 29 3.04 -10.63 -1.22
N LEU A 30 2.03 -11.52 -1.18
CA LEU A 30 1.16 -11.68 -0.02
C LEU A 30 1.87 -12.31 1.20
N GLU A 31 2.91 -13.13 0.98
CA GLU A 31 3.67 -13.78 2.06
C GLU A 31 4.50 -12.75 2.85
N ALA A 32 5.13 -11.82 2.15
CA ALA A 32 5.84 -10.69 2.75
C ALA A 32 4.90 -9.84 3.63
N LEU A 33 3.70 -9.52 3.13
CA LEU A 33 2.67 -8.83 3.92
C LEU A 33 2.22 -9.65 5.14
N ARG A 34 2.04 -10.97 5.00
CA ARG A 34 1.67 -11.85 6.12
C ARG A 34 2.76 -11.87 7.19
N THR A 35 4.03 -11.92 6.79
CA THR A 35 5.18 -11.86 7.69
C THR A 35 5.20 -10.56 8.49
N PHE A 36 5.00 -9.41 7.83
CA PHE A 36 4.85 -8.12 8.50
C PHE A 36 3.67 -8.12 9.47
N SER A 37 2.51 -8.58 9.02
CA SER A 37 1.26 -8.55 9.80
C SER A 37 1.36 -9.38 11.07
N ALA A 38 2.07 -10.51 11.03
CA ALA A 38 2.29 -11.42 12.15
C ALA A 38 3.45 -11.01 13.08
N HIS A 39 4.24 -10.00 12.71
CA HIS A 39 5.41 -9.60 13.51
C HIS A 39 4.97 -9.11 14.90
N PRO A 40 5.59 -9.59 16.00
CA PRO A 40 5.14 -9.29 17.37
C PRO A 40 5.02 -7.79 17.67
N LYS A 41 5.99 -6.97 17.22
CA LYS A 41 5.93 -5.51 17.39
C LYS A 41 4.78 -4.85 16.63
N HIS A 42 4.39 -5.39 15.48
CA HIS A 42 3.27 -4.87 14.72
C HIS A 42 1.94 -5.20 15.41
N LEU A 43 1.81 -6.44 15.91
CA LEU A 43 0.65 -6.86 16.69
C LEU A 43 0.49 -6.02 17.97
N GLU A 44 1.59 -5.74 18.67
CA GLU A 44 1.56 -4.91 19.87
C GLU A 44 1.13 -3.47 19.55
N ALA A 45 1.75 -2.83 18.55
CA ALA A 45 1.36 -1.50 18.11
C ALA A 45 -0.12 -1.46 17.68
N LYS A 46 -0.61 -2.48 16.97
CA LYS A 46 -2.01 -2.55 16.55
C LYS A 46 -2.99 -2.70 17.71
N ARG A 47 -2.59 -3.31 18.84
CA ARG A 47 -3.43 -3.39 20.05
C ARG A 47 -3.58 -2.04 20.74
N GLN A 48 -2.56 -1.21 20.66
CA GLN A 48 -2.49 0.12 21.29
C GLN A 48 -3.11 1.22 20.42
N TYR A 49 -3.79 0.88 19.32
CA TYR A 49 -4.21 1.82 18.28
C TYR A 49 -4.99 3.04 18.80
N THR A 50 -5.77 2.84 19.86
CA THR A 50 -6.60 3.87 20.50
C THR A 50 -5.79 5.00 21.13
N GLU A 51 -4.50 4.79 21.36
CA GLU A 51 -3.58 5.85 21.82
C GLU A 51 -3.36 6.93 20.76
N TRP A 52 -3.55 6.61 19.47
CA TRP A 52 -3.24 7.52 18.36
C TRP A 52 -4.45 7.89 17.50
N TYR A 53 -5.46 7.01 17.39
CA TYR A 53 -6.62 7.28 16.53
C TYR A 53 -7.92 6.67 17.07
N LYS A 54 -9.03 7.33 16.73
CA LYS A 54 -10.39 6.98 17.20
C LYS A 54 -10.97 5.73 16.55
N GLY A 55 -10.31 5.18 15.53
CA GLY A 55 -10.75 4.03 14.76
C GLY A 55 -9.93 3.86 13.49
N PHE A 56 -9.97 2.67 12.90
CA PHE A 56 -9.29 2.38 11.64
C PHE A 56 -10.05 1.34 10.82
N HIS A 57 -9.75 1.30 9.53
CA HIS A 57 -10.27 0.32 8.59
C HIS A 57 -9.10 -0.17 7.73
N ILE A 58 -8.96 -1.49 7.57
CA ILE A 58 -7.90 -2.10 6.76
C ILE A 58 -8.50 -2.77 5.55
N VAL A 59 -7.99 -2.40 4.38
CA VAL A 59 -8.26 -3.09 3.11
C VAL A 59 -6.97 -3.72 2.65
N ILE A 60 -7.01 -5.00 2.26
CA ILE A 60 -5.91 -5.70 1.61
C ILE A 60 -6.29 -5.90 0.15
N SER A 61 -5.48 -5.40 -0.76
CA SER A 61 -5.73 -5.47 -2.20
C SER A 61 -4.56 -6.13 -2.93
N GLN A 62 -4.85 -6.98 -3.89
CA GLN A 62 -3.88 -7.46 -4.86
C GLN A 62 -3.90 -6.54 -6.08
N VAL A 63 -2.75 -5.95 -6.43
CA VAL A 63 -2.62 -5.20 -7.67
C VAL A 63 -2.55 -6.18 -8.84
N LEU A 64 -3.65 -6.32 -9.57
CA LEU A 64 -3.71 -7.20 -10.75
C LEU A 64 -3.08 -6.53 -11.98
N ARG A 65 -3.25 -5.21 -12.12
CA ARG A 65 -2.71 -4.37 -13.19
C ARG A 65 -2.53 -2.96 -12.66
N SER A 66 -1.48 -2.28 -13.11
CA SER A 66 -1.29 -0.84 -12.94
C SER A 66 -0.56 -0.30 -14.16
N TYR A 67 -1.06 0.79 -14.72
CA TYR A 67 -0.64 1.30 -16.02
C TYR A 67 -1.08 2.76 -16.23
N GLY A 68 -0.34 3.48 -17.07
CA GLY A 68 -0.57 4.90 -17.35
C GLY A 68 0.33 5.40 -18.48
N ASP A 69 0.60 6.70 -18.51
CA ASP A 69 1.44 7.34 -19.54
C ASP A 69 2.91 7.47 -19.13
N GLY A 70 3.28 6.95 -17.95
CA GLY A 70 4.65 6.99 -17.42
C GLY A 70 5.06 8.35 -16.85
N THR A 71 4.19 9.36 -16.81
CA THR A 71 4.53 10.71 -16.33
C THR A 71 4.52 10.84 -14.81
N ILE A 72 3.82 9.93 -14.13
CA ILE A 72 3.72 9.88 -12.67
C ILE A 72 4.53 8.70 -12.16
N ALA A 73 5.58 8.98 -11.39
CA ALA A 73 6.30 7.95 -10.66
C ALA A 73 5.39 7.38 -9.56
N HIS A 74 5.33 6.06 -9.47
CA HIS A 74 4.50 5.36 -8.49
C HIS A 74 5.14 4.03 -8.12
N ILE A 75 4.81 3.49 -6.94
CA ILE A 75 5.40 2.25 -6.41
C ILE A 75 5.03 1.03 -7.28
N THR A 76 3.81 1.01 -7.81
CA THR A 76 3.37 -0.04 -8.73
C THR A 76 3.87 0.23 -10.15
N PRO A 77 3.96 -0.79 -11.03
CA PRO A 77 4.25 -0.58 -12.45
C PRO A 77 3.34 0.47 -13.09
N ASN A 78 3.87 1.24 -14.03
CA ASN A 78 3.14 2.29 -14.76
C ASN A 78 3.25 2.11 -16.28
N GLU A 79 3.31 0.87 -16.75
CA GLU A 79 3.51 0.56 -18.15
C GLU A 79 2.21 0.03 -18.76
N ARG A 80 1.67 0.76 -19.74
CA ARG A 80 0.73 0.14 -20.69
C ARG A 80 1.55 -0.71 -21.65
N ASN A 81 1.27 -2.01 -21.72
CA ASN A 81 1.82 -2.82 -22.79
C ASN A 81 1.15 -2.39 -24.12
N ARG A 82 1.81 -1.48 -24.85
CA ARG A 82 1.30 -0.90 -26.11
C ARG A 82 1.30 -1.91 -27.27
N SER A 83 1.76 -3.14 -27.05
CA SER A 83 1.81 -4.20 -28.05
C SER A 83 0.47 -4.93 -28.29
N GLN A 84 -0.56 -4.68 -27.48
CA GLN A 84 -1.93 -5.13 -27.77
C GLN A 84 -2.74 -3.99 -28.39
N GLY A 85 -2.57 -3.84 -29.70
CA GLY A 85 -3.33 -2.90 -30.50
C GLY A 85 -4.82 -3.25 -30.51
N VAL A 86 -5.64 -2.29 -30.08
CA VAL A 86 -6.98 -2.12 -30.66
C VAL A 86 -6.85 -0.85 -31.52
N PRO A 87 -6.95 -0.93 -32.85
CA PRO A 87 -7.03 0.27 -33.68
C PRO A 87 -8.29 1.07 -33.32
N ALA A 88 -8.22 2.37 -33.56
CA ALA A 88 -9.29 3.34 -33.33
C ALA A 88 -10.66 2.90 -33.87
#